data_AF-A0A2P5ATP8-F1
#
_entry.id   AF-A0A2P5ATP8-F1
#
_cell.length_a   1.000
_cell.length_b   1.000
_cell.length_c   1.000
_cell.angle_alpha   90.00
_cell.angle_beta   90.00
_cell.angle_gamma   90.00
#
_symmetry.space_group_name_H-M   'P 1'
#
loop_
_entity.id
_entity.type
_entity.pdbx_description
1 polymer ?
#
loop_
_entity_poly.entity_id
_entity_poly.type
_entity_poly.pdbx_seq_one_letter_code
_entity_poly.pdbx_strand_id
1 'polypeptide(L)' 'MKELIIKRSDNKKEVVAYNEWGQPTGDEGKHLASFCGLMVRHKIPINIDNWTLIPKNLKDEL' A
#
# COMPACT_ATOMS: atom_id res chain seq x y z
N MET A 1 -22.89 9.65 0.07
CA MET A 1 -21.43 9.56 -0.11
C MET A 1 -20.80 9.72 1.26
N LYS A 2 -20.03 8.72 1.74
CA LYS A 2 -19.26 8.88 2.98
C LYS A 2 -18.01 9.68 2.64
N GLU A 3 -17.87 10.87 3.21
CA GLU A 3 -16.66 11.66 3.08
C GLU A 3 -15.48 10.86 3.63
N LEU A 4 -14.47 10.64 2.78
CA LEU A 4 -13.19 10.10 3.20
C LEU A 4 -12.49 11.19 4.00
N ILE A 5 -12.60 11.12 5.34
CA ILE A 5 -11.82 11.96 6.23
C ILE A 5 -10.35 11.54 6.09
N ILE A 6 -9.61 12.24 5.24
CA ILE A 6 -8.16 12.07 5.12
C ILE A 6 -7.53 12.71 6.36
N LYS A 7 -7.46 11.93 7.45
CA LYS A 7 -6.71 12.29 8.64
C LYS A 7 -5.23 12.28 8.26
N ARG A 8 -4.66 13.45 7.96
CA ARG A 8 -3.21 13.60 7.79
C ARG A 8 -2.59 13.23 9.14
N SER A 9 -1.70 12.24 9.16
CA SER A 9 -0.91 11.96 10.37
C SER A 9 -0.08 13.20 10.69
N ASP A 10 0.31 13.38 11.96
CA ASP A 10 1.07 14.55 12.47
C ASP A 10 2.53 14.60 11.94
N ASN A 11 2.73 14.23 10.68
CA ASN A 11 4.02 14.07 10.01
C ASN A 11 4.96 13.08 10.72
N LYS A 12 4.42 12.23 11.60
CA LYS A 12 5.12 11.09 12.19
C LYS A 12 5.31 10.04 11.08
N LYS A 13 6.48 10.05 10.46
CA LYS A 13 6.92 8.99 9.57
C LYS A 13 7.42 7.85 10.44
N GLU A 14 6.72 6.72 10.42
CA GLU A 14 7.24 5.48 11.00
C GLU A 14 8.43 5.01 10.15
N VAL A 15 9.56 4.74 10.81
CA VAL A 15 10.76 4.22 10.15
C VAL A 15 10.63 2.70 10.12
N VAL A 16 10.65 2.14 8.92
CA VAL A 16 10.60 0.68 8.71
C VAL A 16 12.03 0.14 8.70
N ALA A 17 12.30 -0.87 9.54
CA ALA A 17 13.57 -1.58 9.54
C ALA A 17 13.58 -2.64 8.44
N TYR A 18 14.69 -2.76 7.71
CA TYR A 18 14.86 -3.75 6.64
C TYR A 18 15.96 -4.74 7.01
N ASN A 19 15.76 -6.01 6.67
CA ASN A 19 16.82 -7.02 6.78
C ASN A 19 17.81 -6.93 5.61
N GLU A 20 18.86 -7.75 5.64
CA GLU A 20 19.90 -7.80 4.60
C GLU A 20 19.37 -8.18 3.20
N TRP A 21 18.22 -8.84 3.14
CA TRP A 21 17.52 -9.18 1.89
C TRP A 21 16.56 -8.07 1.42
N GLY A 22 16.53 -6.92 2.10
CA GLY A 22 15.66 -5.80 1.74
C GLY A 22 14.18 -6.02 2.10
N GLN A 23 13.88 -6.98 2.97
CA GLN A 23 12.51 -7.21 3.43
C GLN A 23 12.22 -6.38 4.68
N PRO A 24 11.04 -5.74 4.76
CA PRO A 24 10.66 -4.99 5.95
C PRO A 24 10.41 -5.95 7.13
N THR A 25 10.93 -5.59 8.30
CA THR A 25 10.89 -6.36 9.54
C THR A 25 10.24 -5.53 10.66
N GLY A 26 9.83 -6.20 11.74
CA GLY A 26 9.14 -5.55 12.86
C GLY A 26 7.64 -5.34 12.61
N ASP A 27 6.99 -4.62 13.52
CA ASP A 27 5.56 -4.35 13.44
C ASP A 27 5.26 -3.25 12.41
N GLU A 28 6.19 -2.31 12.22
CA GLU A 28 6.16 -1.28 11.19
C GLU A 28 6.20 -1.91 9.79
N GLY A 29 6.98 -2.98 9.61
CA GLY A 29 7.01 -3.72 8.35
C GLY A 29 5.69 -4.40 8.00
N LYS A 30 4.99 -4.96 9.00
CA LYS A 30 3.63 -5.51 8.83
C LYS A 30 2.62 -4.41 8.50
N HIS A 31 2.77 -3.25 9.14
CA HIS A 31 1.92 -2.08 8.86
C HIS A 31 2.11 -1.59 7.42
N LEU A 32 3.36 -1.49 6.95
CA LEU A 32 3.69 -1.16 5.57
C LEU A 32 3.05 -2.14 4.58
N ALA A 33 3.19 -3.45 4.79
CA ALA A 33 2.59 -4.45 3.92
C ALA A 33 1.06 -4.32 3.85
N SER A 34 0.42 -4.08 4.99
CA SER A 34 -1.04 -3.88 5.08
C SER A 34 -1.48 -2.61 4.34
N PHE A 35 -0.72 -1.53 4.50
CA PHE A 35 -0.97 -0.25 3.82
C PHE A 35 -0.81 -0.38 2.30
N CYS A 36 0.26 -1.03 1.83
CA CYS A 36 0.43 -1.34 0.40
C CYS A 36 -0.75 -2.15 -0.14
N GLY A 37 -1.23 -3.16 0.60
CA GLY A 37 -2.41 -3.93 0.21
C GLY A 37 -3.70 -3.09 0.10
N LEU A 38 -3.89 -2.12 0.99
CA LEU A 38 -5.00 -1.17 0.92
C LEU A 38 -4.88 -0.23 -0.28
N MET A 39 -3.69 0.33 -0.51
CA MET A 39 -3.38 1.18 -1.66
C MET A 39 -3.67 0.47 -2.98
N VAL A 40 -3.20 -0.77 -3.13
CA VAL A 40 -3.47 -1.64 -4.28
C VAL A 40 -4.98 -1.76 -4.52
N ARG A 41 -5.77 -2.13 -3.49
CA ARG A 41 -7.24 -2.26 -3.62
C ARG A 41 -7.96 -0.95 -3.88
N HIS A 42 -7.40 0.18 -3.46
CA HIS A 42 -8.01 1.49 -3.66
C HIS A 42 -7.71 2.06 -5.05
N LYS A 43 -6.50 1.85 -5.56
CA LYS A 43 -6.05 2.31 -6.88
C LYS A 43 -6.50 1.38 -8.00
N ILE A 44 -6.63 0.07 -7.74
CA ILE A 44 -7.05 -0.90 -8.75
C ILE A 44 -8.57 -1.02 -8.70
N PRO A 45 -9.26 -0.90 -9.85
CA PRO A 45 -10.69 -1.12 -9.92
C PRO A 45 -11.04 -2.50 -9.37
N ILE A 46 -11.99 -2.55 -8.42
CA ILE A 46 -12.50 -3.80 -7.79
C ILE A 46 -13.03 -4.79 -8.84
N ASN A 47 -13.33 -4.31 -10.04
CA ASN A 47 -13.83 -5.07 -11.18
C ASN A 47 -12.75 -5.93 -11.86
N ILE A 48 -11.49 -5.87 -11.41
CA ILE A 48 -10.40 -6.72 -11.89
C ILE A 48 -10.08 -7.73 -10.80
N ASP A 49 -10.62 -8.94 -10.94
CA ASP A 49 -10.52 -10.01 -9.94
C ASP A 49 -9.08 -10.51 -9.71
N ASN A 50 -8.15 -10.25 -10.63
CA ASN A 50 -6.80 -10.79 -10.58
C ASN A 50 -5.72 -9.76 -10.94
N TRP A 51 -4.67 -9.68 -10.10
CA TRP A 51 -3.49 -8.85 -10.31
C TRP A 51 -2.80 -9.06 -11.67
N THR A 52 -2.87 -10.28 -12.24
CA THR A 52 -2.30 -10.58 -13.56
C THR A 52 -3.03 -9.87 -14.70
N LEU A 53 -4.32 -9.55 -14.53
CA LEU A 53 -5.16 -8.89 -15.53
C LEU A 53 -4.99 -7.36 -15.54
N ILE A 54 -4.25 -6.82 -14.57
CA ILE A 54 -4.03 -5.38 -14.47
C ILE A 54 -3.01 -4.96 -15.55
N PRO A 55 -3.36 -3.99 -16.40
CA PRO A 55 -2.47 -3.43 -17.41
C PRO A 55 -1.17 -2.91 -16.81
N LYS A 56 -0.05 -3.09 -17.53
CA LYS A 56 1.29 -2.80 -17.01
C LYS A 56 1.50 -1.31 -16.68
N ASN A 57 0.93 -0.43 -17.49
CA ASN A 57 0.92 1.02 -17.25
C ASN A 57 0.30 1.41 -15.89
N LEU A 58 -0.75 0.70 -15.44
CA LEU A 58 -1.35 0.94 -14.12
C LEU A 58 -0.48 0.38 -12.98
N LYS A 59 0.33 -0.64 -13.24
CA LYS A 59 1.29 -1.19 -12.26
C LYS A 59 2.49 -0.28 -12.07
N ASP A 60 2.94 0.37 -13.14
CA ASP A 60 4.09 1.25 -13.12
C ASP A 60 3.77 2.62 -12.45
N GLU A 61 2.48 2.98 -12.29
CA GLU A 61 1.98 4.17 -11.58
C GLU A 61 1.66 3.93 -10.08
N LEU A 62 1.80 2.69 -9.61
CA LEU A 62 1.62 2.29 -8.21
C LEU A 62 2.93 2.43 -7.42
#